data_AF-A0A5A7XMY4-F1
#
_entry.id   AF-A0A5A7XMY4-F1
#
_cell.length_a   1.000
_cell.length_b   1.000
_cell.length_c   1.000
_cell.angle_alpha   90.00
_cell.angle_beta   90.00
_cell.angle_gamma   90.00
#
_symmetry.space_group_name_H-M   'P 1'
#
loop_
_entity.id
_entity.type
_entity.pdbx_description
1 polymer ?
#
loop_
_entity_poly.entity_id
_entity_poly.type
_entity_poly.pdbx_seq_one_letter_code
_entity_poly.pdbx_strand_id
1 'polypeptide(L)'
;MAIRPRVHRSEMSRAILIIAKRRLKVDDPSRHHLPDAPDSDPREVLDYLQKYSGPTIPRWVLQADVCDALTLNNWLWWEDRRRELHFLTAGRDRGLFLTQIGVQVGVGKQGVIDRIDRLEALLRYDRPDEKISRAARQAERQTQERRPVEDAWLDAHRGELNRVICDLLAAAERLGLADEDREWLDELAVDGRAMVLNPATMVIIGLAAAEVRTSPFMLGLDSSRPCAVHATLQRVERLRAQFAGLGAAPAPPPV
;
A
#
# COMPACT_ATOMS: atom_id res chain seq x y z
N MET A 1 -19.19 -5.73 -14.71
CA MET A 1 -19.41 -4.27 -14.82
C MET A 1 -18.07 -3.60 -15.00
N ALA A 2 -17.91 -2.68 -15.95
CA ALA A 2 -16.63 -2.03 -16.22
C ALA A 2 -16.24 -1.10 -15.05
N ILE A 3 -14.96 -1.11 -14.68
CA ILE A 3 -14.39 -0.25 -13.63
C ILE A 3 -14.23 1.15 -14.23
N ARG A 4 -14.72 2.18 -13.53
CA ARG A 4 -14.55 3.56 -13.99
C ARG A 4 -13.12 4.04 -13.73
N PRO A 5 -12.56 4.90 -14.59
CA PRO A 5 -11.26 5.53 -14.33
C PRO A 5 -11.21 6.15 -12.94
N ARG A 6 -10.10 5.97 -12.23
CA ARG A 6 -9.88 6.62 -10.93
C ARG A 6 -9.70 8.11 -11.15
N VAL A 7 -10.43 8.90 -10.37
CA VAL A 7 -10.35 10.36 -10.39
C VAL A 7 -9.95 10.83 -9.00
N HIS A 8 -8.97 11.71 -8.92
CA HIS A 8 -8.51 12.35 -7.69
C HIS A 8 -9.28 13.66 -7.43
N ARG A 9 -9.28 14.12 -6.16
CA ARG A 9 -9.98 15.36 -5.77
C ARG A 9 -9.49 16.57 -6.57
N SER A 10 -8.19 16.63 -6.86
CA SER A 10 -7.58 17.69 -7.66
C SER A 10 -8.11 17.72 -9.10
N GLU A 11 -8.34 16.56 -9.71
CA GLU A 11 -8.91 16.44 -11.06
C GLU A 11 -10.38 16.88 -11.09
N MET A 12 -11.16 16.49 -10.06
CA MET A 12 -12.52 16.96 -9.90
C MET A 12 -12.59 18.50 -9.75
N SER A 13 -11.80 19.07 -8.84
CA SER A 13 -11.76 20.53 -8.64
C SER A 13 -11.30 21.26 -9.91
N ARG A 14 -10.33 20.69 -10.64
CA ARG A 14 -9.88 21.23 -11.92
C ARG A 14 -11.00 21.21 -12.96
N ALA A 15 -11.78 20.13 -13.05
CA ALA A 15 -12.89 20.03 -13.99
C ALA A 15 -13.94 21.12 -13.72
N ILE A 16 -14.34 21.33 -12.45
CA ILE A 16 -15.27 22.42 -12.06
C ILE A 16 -14.72 23.79 -12.50
N LEU A 17 -13.46 24.07 -12.19
CA LEU A 17 -12.82 25.34 -12.55
C LEU A 17 -12.76 25.56 -14.06
N ILE A 18 -12.46 24.51 -14.85
CA ILE A 18 -12.39 24.63 -16.30
C ILE A 18 -13.79 24.84 -16.90
N ILE A 19 -14.82 24.15 -16.41
CA ILE A 19 -16.22 24.39 -16.79
C ILE A 19 -16.58 25.85 -16.53
N ALA A 20 -16.33 26.34 -15.31
CA ALA A 20 -16.62 27.73 -14.94
C ALA A 20 -15.90 28.75 -15.84
N LYS A 21 -14.62 28.53 -16.14
CA LYS A 21 -13.85 29.38 -17.06
C LYS A 21 -14.43 29.36 -18.48
N ARG A 22 -14.85 28.20 -19.00
CA ARG A 22 -15.47 28.11 -20.32
C ARG A 22 -16.82 28.82 -20.36
N ARG A 23 -17.66 28.65 -19.34
CA ARG A 23 -18.97 29.31 -19.25
C ARG A 23 -18.85 30.83 -19.12
N LEU A 24 -17.84 31.30 -18.38
CA LEU A 24 -17.50 32.72 -18.34
C LEU A 24 -17.04 33.24 -19.72
N LYS A 25 -16.17 32.51 -20.41
CA LYS A 25 -15.61 32.93 -21.70
C LYS A 25 -16.65 33.13 -22.80
N VAL A 26 -17.78 32.43 -22.74
CA VAL A 26 -18.86 32.53 -23.73
C VAL A 26 -20.02 33.38 -23.25
N ASP A 27 -19.83 34.13 -22.16
CA ASP A 27 -20.84 34.99 -21.54
C ASP A 27 -22.17 34.24 -21.34
N ASP A 28 -22.10 33.03 -20.78
CA ASP A 28 -23.27 32.18 -20.54
C ASP A 28 -24.33 32.94 -19.70
N PRO A 29 -25.54 33.21 -20.24
CA PRO A 29 -26.58 33.96 -19.54
C PRO A 29 -27.03 33.32 -18.22
N SER A 30 -26.93 31.99 -18.13
CA SER A 30 -27.31 31.22 -16.96
C SER A 30 -26.15 30.99 -16.00
N ARG A 31 -24.95 31.54 -16.25
CA ARG A 31 -23.76 31.34 -15.40
C ARG A 31 -23.99 31.57 -13.91
N HIS A 32 -24.88 32.50 -13.54
CA HIS A 32 -25.20 32.77 -12.14
C HIS A 32 -25.81 31.57 -11.37
N HIS A 33 -26.24 30.53 -12.07
CA HIS A 33 -26.67 29.25 -11.49
C HIS A 33 -25.55 28.22 -11.34
N LEU A 34 -24.36 28.47 -11.89
CA LEU A 34 -23.24 27.53 -11.85
C LEU A 34 -22.48 27.67 -10.52
N PRO A 35 -22.38 26.60 -9.71
CA PRO A 35 -21.44 26.56 -8.61
C PRO A 35 -20.01 26.52 -9.17
N ASP A 36 -19.25 27.60 -9.00
CA ASP A 36 -17.93 27.80 -9.63
C ASP A 36 -16.75 27.77 -8.65
N ALA A 37 -17.00 27.45 -7.37
CA ALA A 37 -15.95 27.27 -6.39
C ALA A 37 -15.25 25.90 -6.56
N PRO A 38 -13.94 25.78 -6.29
CA PRO A 38 -13.20 24.52 -6.42
C PRO A 38 -13.74 23.35 -5.56
N ASP A 39 -14.47 23.68 -4.50
CA ASP A 39 -15.06 22.77 -3.52
C ASP A 39 -16.59 22.63 -3.66
N SER A 40 -17.20 23.22 -4.69
CA SER A 40 -18.61 23.03 -5.01
C SER A 40 -18.98 21.55 -5.19
N ASP A 41 -20.22 21.17 -4.84
CA ASP A 41 -20.68 19.79 -5.03
C ASP A 41 -20.74 19.48 -6.54
N PRO A 42 -20.00 18.44 -7.01
CA PRO A 42 -20.06 18.02 -8.41
C PRO A 42 -21.47 17.70 -8.90
N ARG A 43 -22.41 17.30 -8.02
CA ARG A 43 -23.80 17.05 -8.38
C ARG A 43 -24.50 18.31 -8.87
N GLU A 44 -24.33 19.43 -8.16
CA GLU A 44 -24.95 20.70 -8.53
C GLU A 44 -24.38 21.23 -9.85
N VAL A 45 -23.08 21.04 -10.09
CA VAL A 45 -22.44 21.38 -11.38
C VAL A 45 -23.01 20.52 -12.51
N LEU A 46 -23.22 19.22 -12.28
CA LEU A 46 -23.84 18.33 -13.26
C LEU A 46 -25.31 18.70 -13.54
N ASP A 47 -26.08 19.03 -12.50
CA ASP A 47 -27.47 19.49 -12.63
C ASP A 47 -27.54 20.79 -13.45
N TYR A 48 -26.61 21.72 -13.20
CA TYR A 48 -26.45 22.93 -14.01
C TYR A 48 -26.18 22.57 -15.47
N LEU A 49 -25.18 21.73 -15.75
CA LEU A 49 -24.83 21.35 -17.12
C LEU A 49 -26.00 20.64 -17.82
N GLN A 50 -26.77 19.83 -17.12
CA GLN A 50 -27.95 19.16 -17.68
C GLN A 50 -29.05 20.17 -18.05
N LYS A 51 -29.27 21.17 -17.21
CA LYS A 51 -30.38 22.12 -17.36
C LYS A 51 -30.08 23.31 -18.28
N TYR A 52 -28.83 23.77 -18.33
CA TYR A 52 -28.45 25.04 -18.98
C TYR A 52 -27.51 24.86 -20.20
N SER A 53 -27.31 23.63 -20.68
CA SER A 53 -26.55 23.34 -21.91
C SER A 53 -27.42 23.39 -23.17
N GLY A 54 -27.96 24.58 -23.45
CA GLY A 54 -28.87 24.82 -24.59
C GLY A 54 -28.20 25.29 -25.88
N PRO A 55 -28.99 25.58 -26.95
CA PRO A 55 -28.51 26.01 -28.26
C PRO A 55 -27.72 27.33 -28.26
N THR A 56 -27.87 28.14 -27.21
CA THR A 56 -27.16 29.42 -27.03
C THR A 56 -25.69 29.24 -26.67
N ILE A 57 -25.28 28.02 -26.28
CA ILE A 57 -23.91 27.70 -25.91
C ILE A 57 -23.16 27.15 -27.13
N PRO A 58 -21.95 27.65 -27.44
CA PRO A 58 -21.19 27.16 -28.58
C PRO A 58 -20.91 25.65 -28.50
N ARG A 59 -21.03 24.95 -29.63
CA ARG A 59 -20.86 23.49 -29.70
C ARG A 59 -19.55 22.99 -29.12
N TRP A 60 -18.45 23.72 -29.29
CA TRP A 60 -17.15 23.35 -28.76
C TRP A 60 -17.12 23.37 -27.21
N VAL A 61 -17.89 24.26 -26.56
CA VAL A 61 -18.06 24.27 -25.10
C VAL A 61 -18.88 23.07 -24.68
N LEU A 62 -20.01 22.82 -25.36
CA LEU A 62 -20.87 21.67 -25.06
C LEU A 62 -20.11 20.34 -25.14
N GLN A 63 -19.28 20.17 -26.17
CA GLN A 63 -18.45 18.97 -26.33
C GLN A 63 -17.41 18.84 -25.21
N ALA A 64 -16.72 19.94 -24.86
CA ALA A 64 -15.73 19.92 -23.79
C ALA A 64 -16.36 19.67 -22.41
N ASP A 65 -17.53 20.24 -22.15
CA ASP A 65 -18.28 20.06 -20.91
C ASP A 65 -18.75 18.62 -20.72
N VAL A 66 -19.03 17.88 -21.80
CA VAL A 66 -19.34 16.44 -21.70
C VAL A 66 -18.15 15.65 -21.13
N CYS A 67 -16.92 15.93 -21.57
CA CYS A 67 -15.73 15.26 -21.05
C CYS A 67 -15.52 15.54 -19.55
N ASP A 68 -15.68 16.81 -19.14
CA ASP A 68 -15.57 17.18 -17.73
C ASP A 68 -16.74 16.65 -16.89
N ALA A 69 -17.96 16.62 -17.42
CA ALA A 69 -19.12 16.00 -16.78
C ALA A 69 -18.91 14.49 -16.57
N LEU A 70 -18.27 13.78 -17.50
CA LEU A 70 -17.88 12.38 -17.31
C LEU A 70 -16.83 12.23 -16.21
N THR A 71 -15.89 13.17 -16.10
CA THR A 71 -14.90 13.21 -15.00
C THR A 71 -15.58 13.40 -13.65
N LEU A 72 -16.51 14.35 -13.54
CA LEU A 72 -17.33 14.56 -12.33
C LEU A 72 -18.17 13.32 -11.99
N ASN A 73 -18.81 12.69 -12.98
CA ASN A 73 -19.56 11.45 -12.79
C ASN A 73 -18.67 10.28 -12.32
N ASN A 74 -17.45 10.16 -12.83
CA ASN A 74 -16.50 9.15 -12.39
C ASN A 74 -16.06 9.41 -10.95
N TRP A 75 -15.76 10.66 -10.60
CA TRP A 75 -15.48 11.05 -9.21
C TRP A 75 -16.61 10.67 -8.25
N LEU A 76 -17.85 11.03 -8.58
CA LEU A 76 -19.03 10.71 -7.77
C LEU A 76 -19.22 9.20 -7.59
N TRP A 77 -18.95 8.43 -8.63
CA TRP A 77 -19.01 6.97 -8.55
C TRP A 77 -18.00 6.41 -7.55
N TRP A 78 -16.76 6.91 -7.54
CA TRP A 78 -15.73 6.50 -6.57
C TRP A 78 -16.05 6.98 -5.15
N GLU A 79 -16.55 8.20 -4.99
CA GLU A 79 -17.00 8.75 -3.71
C GLU A 79 -18.11 7.90 -3.09
N ASP A 80 -19.08 7.48 -3.89
CA ASP A 80 -20.17 6.60 -3.46
C ASP A 80 -19.64 5.27 -2.92
N ARG A 81 -18.59 4.70 -3.53
CA ARG A 81 -17.97 3.42 -3.10
C ARG A 81 -17.22 3.58 -1.79
N ARG A 82 -16.53 4.72 -1.59
CA ARG A 82 -15.89 5.07 -0.31
C ARG A 82 -16.92 5.23 0.81
N ARG A 83 -18.01 5.95 0.55
CA ARG A 83 -19.09 6.17 1.53
C ARG A 83 -19.80 4.88 1.87
N GLU A 84 -20.09 4.06 0.87
CA GLU A 84 -20.69 2.75 1.07
C GLU A 84 -19.81 1.87 1.96
N LEU A 85 -18.51 1.74 1.63
CA LEU A 85 -17.58 0.97 2.46
C LEU A 85 -17.54 1.52 3.90
N HIS A 86 -17.50 2.84 4.07
CA HIS A 86 -17.51 3.48 5.37
C HIS A 86 -18.76 3.07 6.19
N PHE A 87 -19.97 3.16 5.64
CA PHE A 87 -21.17 2.80 6.40
C PHE A 87 -21.30 1.30 6.66
N LEU A 88 -20.86 0.45 5.73
CA LEU A 88 -20.85 -1.00 5.93
C LEU A 88 -19.89 -1.42 7.05
N THR A 89 -18.68 -0.86 7.06
CA THR A 89 -17.66 -1.14 8.10
C THR A 89 -18.07 -0.53 9.44
N ALA A 90 -18.44 0.75 9.44
CA ALA A 90 -18.78 1.45 10.67
C ALA A 90 -20.12 0.98 11.29
N GLY A 91 -21.02 0.40 10.50
CA GLY A 91 -22.21 -0.30 11.01
C GLY A 91 -21.84 -1.58 11.75
N ARG A 92 -20.93 -2.38 11.19
CA ARG A 92 -20.39 -3.59 11.83
C ARG A 92 -19.63 -3.26 13.12
N ASP A 93 -18.79 -2.23 13.10
CA ASP A 93 -18.00 -1.82 14.28
C ASP A 93 -18.88 -1.32 15.43
N ARG A 94 -20.06 -0.78 15.10
CA ARG A 94 -21.09 -0.37 16.09
C ARG A 94 -22.02 -1.51 16.52
N GLY A 95 -21.74 -2.75 16.11
CA GLY A 95 -22.48 -3.93 16.55
C GLY A 95 -23.78 -4.21 15.80
N LEU A 96 -24.03 -3.58 14.64
CA LEU A 96 -25.17 -3.97 13.81
C LEU A 96 -24.99 -5.40 13.27
N PHE A 97 -26.06 -6.18 13.30
CA PHE A 97 -26.03 -7.52 12.72
C PHE A 97 -25.91 -7.46 11.21
N LEU A 98 -25.13 -8.36 10.62
CA LEU A 98 -24.96 -8.45 9.16
C LEU A 98 -26.28 -8.64 8.40
N THR A 99 -27.29 -9.22 9.05
CA THR A 99 -28.65 -9.33 8.48
C THR A 99 -29.32 -7.96 8.38
N GLN A 100 -29.20 -7.12 9.41
CA GLN A 100 -29.76 -5.76 9.42
C GLN A 100 -29.08 -4.88 8.36
N ILE A 101 -27.75 -4.95 8.27
CA ILE A 101 -26.98 -4.27 7.23
C ILE A 101 -27.41 -4.79 5.85
N GLY A 102 -27.52 -6.12 5.70
CA GLY A 102 -27.90 -6.77 4.46
C GLY A 102 -29.24 -6.33 3.90
N VAL A 103 -30.25 -6.12 4.75
CA VAL A 103 -31.55 -5.59 4.33
C VAL A 103 -31.41 -4.23 3.62
N GLN A 104 -30.56 -3.33 4.12
CA GLN A 104 -30.41 -1.98 3.56
C GLN A 104 -29.74 -1.98 2.18
N VAL A 105 -28.88 -2.97 1.92
CA VAL A 105 -28.13 -3.10 0.66
C VAL A 105 -28.66 -4.22 -0.25
N GLY A 106 -29.80 -4.82 0.11
CA GLY A 106 -30.48 -5.84 -0.69
C GLY A 106 -29.73 -7.18 -0.81
N VAL A 107 -28.92 -7.55 0.18
CA VAL A 107 -28.14 -8.81 0.18
C VAL A 107 -28.24 -9.56 1.50
N GLY A 108 -28.00 -10.86 1.49
CA GLY A 108 -27.91 -11.67 2.72
C GLY A 108 -26.62 -11.41 3.52
N LYS A 109 -26.49 -12.03 4.70
CA LYS A 109 -25.32 -11.94 5.60
C LYS A 109 -23.98 -12.10 4.84
N GLN A 110 -23.86 -13.18 4.06
CA GLN A 110 -22.63 -13.45 3.31
C GLN A 110 -22.39 -12.38 2.23
N GLY A 111 -23.45 -11.92 1.57
CA GLY A 111 -23.36 -10.87 0.57
C GLY A 111 -22.86 -9.53 1.13
N VAL A 112 -23.11 -9.22 2.39
CA VAL A 112 -22.53 -8.03 3.06
C VAL A 112 -21.01 -8.17 3.18
N ILE A 113 -20.52 -9.33 3.62
CA ILE A 113 -19.08 -9.60 3.74
C ILE A 113 -18.42 -9.50 2.36
N ASP A 114 -18.98 -10.18 1.36
CA ASP A 114 -18.45 -10.17 0.00
C ASP A 114 -18.47 -8.76 -0.61
N ARG A 115 -19.45 -7.93 -0.24
CA ARG A 115 -19.54 -6.54 -0.71
C ARG A 115 -18.47 -5.66 -0.08
N ILE A 116 -18.24 -5.79 1.23
CA ILE A 116 -17.12 -5.12 1.91
C ILE A 116 -15.80 -5.53 1.26
N ASP A 117 -15.55 -6.83 1.11
CA ASP A 117 -14.30 -7.34 0.55
C ASP A 117 -14.03 -6.82 -0.87
N ARG A 118 -15.07 -6.77 -1.72
CA ARG A 118 -14.99 -6.24 -3.08
C ARG A 118 -14.75 -4.73 -3.10
N LEU A 119 -15.38 -3.97 -2.20
CA LEU A 119 -15.18 -2.52 -2.09
C LEU A 119 -13.78 -2.19 -1.57
N GLU A 120 -13.28 -2.93 -0.59
CA GLU A 120 -11.88 -2.82 -0.11
C GLU A 120 -10.90 -3.11 -1.24
N ALA A 121 -11.11 -4.19 -2.00
CA ALA A 121 -10.25 -4.54 -3.12
C ALA A 121 -10.27 -3.46 -4.20
N LEU A 122 -11.47 -2.97 -4.53
CA LEU A 122 -11.67 -1.94 -5.53
C LEU A 122 -10.97 -0.63 -5.15
N LEU A 123 -11.09 -0.18 -3.90
CA LEU A 123 -10.52 1.10 -3.46
C LEU A 123 -9.00 1.02 -3.27
N ARG A 124 -8.47 -0.15 -2.92
CA ARG A 124 -7.04 -0.36 -2.66
C ARG A 124 -6.25 -0.72 -3.91
N TYR A 125 -6.82 -1.51 -4.81
CA TYR A 125 -6.10 -2.11 -5.95
C TYR A 125 -6.73 -1.79 -7.31
N ASP A 126 -7.76 -0.94 -7.35
CA ASP A 126 -8.54 -0.62 -8.56
C ASP A 126 -9.12 -1.89 -9.24
N ARG A 127 -9.37 -2.95 -8.45
CA ARG A 127 -9.92 -4.23 -8.90
C ARG A 127 -10.98 -4.74 -7.92
N PRO A 128 -12.20 -5.06 -8.36
CA PRO A 128 -13.28 -5.51 -7.46
C PRO A 128 -13.15 -6.99 -7.05
N ASP A 129 -11.93 -7.53 -6.95
CA ASP A 129 -11.72 -8.95 -6.64
C ASP A 129 -11.57 -9.18 -5.14
N GLU A 130 -12.65 -9.68 -4.52
CA GLU A 130 -12.71 -10.08 -3.11
C GLU A 130 -11.60 -11.04 -2.69
N LYS A 131 -11.08 -11.87 -3.60
CA LYS A 131 -10.01 -12.82 -3.27
C LYS A 131 -8.73 -12.10 -2.89
N ILE A 132 -8.48 -10.91 -3.45
CA ILE A 132 -7.30 -10.09 -3.12
C ILE A 132 -7.38 -9.59 -1.67
N SER A 133 -8.53 -9.07 -1.24
CA SER A 133 -8.73 -8.61 0.14
C SER A 133 -8.69 -9.77 1.15
N ARG A 134 -9.24 -10.95 0.78
CA ARG A 134 -9.16 -12.15 1.64
C ARG A 134 -7.73 -12.65 1.79
N ALA A 135 -6.98 -12.75 0.69
CA ALA A 135 -5.57 -13.14 0.71
C ALA A 135 -4.70 -12.14 1.50
N ALA A 136 -4.93 -10.83 1.32
CA ALA A 136 -4.21 -9.80 2.07
C ALA A 136 -4.47 -9.89 3.58
N ARG A 137 -5.74 -10.03 4.02
CA ARG A 137 -6.07 -10.23 5.44
C ARG A 137 -5.56 -11.55 5.99
N GLN A 138 -5.45 -12.59 5.17
CA GLN A 138 -4.83 -13.85 5.58
C GLN A 138 -3.34 -13.69 5.79
N ALA A 139 -2.63 -13.01 4.87
CA ALA A 139 -1.21 -12.71 5.00
C ALA A 139 -0.92 -11.80 6.21
N GLU A 140 -1.75 -10.78 6.44
CA GLU A 140 -1.63 -9.88 7.60
C GLU A 140 -1.86 -10.63 8.92
N ARG A 141 -2.89 -11.48 9.00
CA ARG A 141 -3.11 -12.36 10.16
C ARG A 141 -1.96 -13.33 10.38
N GLN A 142 -1.47 -13.98 9.32
CA GLN A 142 -0.29 -14.85 9.42
C GLN A 142 0.95 -14.09 9.92
N THR A 143 1.13 -12.84 9.49
CA THR A 143 2.22 -11.99 9.98
C THR A 143 2.03 -11.66 11.45
N GLN A 144 0.82 -11.31 11.88
CA GLN A 144 0.50 -11.05 13.29
C GLN A 144 0.65 -12.29 14.17
N GLU A 145 0.25 -13.47 13.68
CA GLU A 145 0.38 -14.76 14.38
C GLU A 145 1.85 -15.18 14.54
N ARG A 146 2.71 -14.89 13.55
CA ARG A 146 4.15 -15.19 13.61
C ARG A 146 4.91 -14.23 14.52
N ARG A 147 4.44 -12.98 14.65
CA ARG A 147 5.15 -11.90 15.34
C ARG A 147 5.65 -12.26 16.75
N PRO A 148 4.85 -12.89 17.63
CA PRO A 148 5.34 -13.28 18.97
C PRO A 148 6.47 -14.31 18.92
N VAL A 149 6.43 -15.25 17.96
CA VAL A 149 7.47 -16.28 17.80
C VAL A 149 8.74 -15.69 17.21
N GLU A 150 8.60 -14.79 16.22
CA GLU A 150 9.70 -14.04 15.63
C GLU A 150 10.39 -13.14 16.67
N ASP A 151 9.60 -12.39 17.45
CA ASP A 151 10.10 -11.51 18.52
C ASP A 151 10.84 -12.34 19.60
N ALA A 152 10.26 -13.45 20.06
CA ALA A 152 10.89 -14.34 21.04
C ALA A 152 12.20 -14.96 20.51
N TRP A 153 12.26 -15.30 19.22
CA TRP A 153 13.48 -15.82 18.60
C TRP A 153 14.56 -14.73 18.50
N LEU A 154 14.19 -13.52 18.09
CA LEU A 154 15.11 -12.37 18.02
C LEU A 154 15.69 -12.05 19.39
N ASP A 155 14.88 -12.08 20.45
CA ASP A 155 15.33 -11.91 21.82
C ASP A 155 16.32 -13.00 22.25
N ALA A 156 16.00 -14.28 21.98
CA ALA A 156 16.86 -15.40 22.32
C ALA A 156 18.21 -15.38 21.57
N HIS A 157 18.24 -14.86 20.34
CA HIS A 157 19.44 -14.81 19.49
C HIS A 157 20.11 -13.44 19.46
N ARG A 158 19.61 -12.46 20.22
CA ARG A 158 20.08 -11.06 20.24
C ARG A 158 21.59 -10.93 20.37
N GLY A 159 22.19 -11.70 21.30
CA GLY A 159 23.64 -11.69 21.50
C GLY A 159 24.43 -12.24 20.30
N GLU A 160 23.91 -13.26 19.62
CA GLU A 160 24.55 -13.80 18.42
C GLU A 160 24.35 -12.88 17.20
N LEU A 161 23.16 -12.32 17.03
CA LEU A 161 22.87 -11.34 15.98
C LEU A 161 23.77 -10.12 16.09
N ASN A 162 23.90 -9.53 17.28
CA ASN A 162 24.79 -8.40 17.50
C ASN A 162 26.25 -8.73 17.17
N ARG A 163 26.73 -9.92 17.52
CA ARG A 163 28.09 -10.35 17.15
C ARG A 163 28.27 -10.42 15.64
N VAL A 164 27.30 -11.01 14.94
CA VAL A 164 27.37 -11.14 13.48
C VAL A 164 27.30 -9.77 12.80
N ILE A 165 26.50 -8.83 13.31
CA ILE A 165 26.47 -7.45 12.84
C ILE A 165 27.86 -6.82 13.02
N CYS A 166 28.46 -6.90 14.20
CA CYS A 166 29.81 -6.40 14.45
C CYS A 166 30.86 -7.06 13.52
N ASP A 167 30.76 -8.37 13.31
CA ASP A 167 31.68 -9.12 12.45
C ASP A 167 31.56 -8.68 10.98
N LEU A 168 30.34 -8.39 10.50
CA LEU A 168 30.08 -7.85 9.16
C LEU A 168 30.65 -6.44 9.00
N LEU A 169 30.43 -5.55 9.97
CA LEU A 169 30.99 -4.20 9.97
C LEU A 169 32.52 -4.23 9.98
N ALA A 170 33.11 -5.06 10.85
CA ALA A 170 34.56 -5.25 10.90
C ALA A 170 35.12 -5.93 9.64
N ALA A 171 34.33 -6.77 8.95
CA ALA A 171 34.71 -7.29 7.65
C ALA A 171 34.71 -6.18 6.60
N ALA A 172 33.70 -5.32 6.60
CA ALA A 172 33.61 -4.21 5.65
C ALA A 172 34.79 -3.23 5.76
N GLU A 173 35.16 -2.85 7.00
CA GLU A 173 36.33 -2.02 7.26
C GLU A 173 37.63 -2.68 6.77
N ARG A 174 37.81 -3.98 7.02
CA ARG A 174 39.01 -4.73 6.58
C ARG A 174 39.11 -4.86 5.08
N LEU A 175 37.98 -4.97 4.39
CA LEU A 175 37.90 -5.09 2.94
C LEU A 175 37.99 -3.74 2.23
N GLY A 176 37.90 -2.62 2.98
CA GLY A 176 37.95 -1.28 2.40
C GLY A 176 36.80 -1.00 1.46
N LEU A 177 35.59 -1.48 1.79
CA LEU A 177 34.38 -1.23 0.99
C LEU A 177 34.12 0.28 0.87
N ALA A 178 33.88 0.75 -0.36
CA ALA A 178 33.58 2.14 -0.64
C ALA A 178 32.19 2.53 -0.10
N ASP A 179 31.97 3.82 0.17
CA ASP A 179 30.71 4.34 0.70
C ASP A 179 29.48 4.01 -0.17
N GLU A 180 29.67 3.84 -1.48
CA GLU A 180 28.61 3.44 -2.41
C GLU A 180 28.23 1.95 -2.33
N ASP A 181 29.09 1.11 -1.75
CA ASP A 181 28.94 -0.36 -1.67
C ASP A 181 28.59 -0.84 -0.25
N ARG A 182 28.19 0.07 0.66
CA ARG A 182 27.94 -0.19 2.08
C ARG A 182 26.62 0.38 2.61
N GLU A 183 25.65 0.59 1.74
CA GLU A 183 24.34 1.16 2.10
C GLU A 183 23.66 0.33 3.21
N TRP A 184 23.59 -0.99 3.04
CA TRP A 184 22.91 -1.86 4.01
C TRP A 184 23.77 -2.15 5.24
N LEU A 185 25.09 -2.12 5.11
CA LEU A 185 26.02 -2.15 6.24
C LEU A 185 25.88 -0.89 7.13
N ASP A 186 25.70 0.28 6.53
CA ASP A 186 25.49 1.53 7.27
C ASP A 186 24.14 1.53 8.00
N GLU A 187 23.09 1.04 7.35
CA GLU A 187 21.77 0.86 7.98
C GLU A 187 21.88 -0.11 9.18
N LEU A 188 22.63 -1.22 9.06
CA LEU A 188 22.91 -2.12 10.18
C LEU A 188 23.71 -1.46 11.31
N ALA A 189 24.62 -0.55 10.99
CA ALA A 189 25.38 0.19 11.99
C ALA A 189 24.49 1.15 12.78
N VAL A 190 23.39 1.64 12.18
CA VAL A 190 22.36 2.44 12.86
C VAL A 190 21.49 1.54 13.75
N ASP A 191 20.95 0.44 13.19
CA ASP A 191 20.10 -0.51 13.92
C ASP A 191 20.84 -1.15 15.12
N GLY A 192 22.09 -1.54 14.92
CA GLY A 192 22.94 -2.13 15.96
C GLY A 192 23.24 -1.17 17.11
N ARG A 193 23.36 0.14 16.84
CA ARG A 193 23.54 1.18 17.87
C ARG A 193 22.25 1.44 18.66
N ALA A 194 21.10 1.34 18.01
CA ALA A 194 19.81 1.50 18.66
C ALA A 194 19.42 0.28 19.52
N MET A 195 20.07 -0.88 19.36
CA MET A 195 19.75 -2.15 20.03
C MET A 195 18.31 -2.62 19.80
N VAL A 196 17.64 -2.12 18.77
CA VAL A 196 16.27 -2.48 18.41
C VAL A 196 16.34 -3.48 17.25
N LEU A 197 16.46 -4.77 17.58
CA LEU A 197 16.33 -5.84 16.59
C LEU A 197 14.84 -6.11 16.36
N ASN A 198 14.42 -6.11 15.10
CA ASN A 198 13.06 -6.46 14.69
C ASN A 198 13.12 -7.40 13.46
N PRO A 199 11.99 -7.97 13.00
CA PRO A 199 12.00 -8.88 11.85
C PRO A 199 12.64 -8.30 10.57
N ALA A 200 12.57 -6.99 10.35
CA ALA A 200 13.24 -6.33 9.22
C ALA A 200 14.77 -6.38 9.33
N THR A 201 15.33 -6.40 10.55
CA THR A 201 16.79 -6.54 10.75
C THR A 201 17.33 -7.82 10.11
N MET A 202 16.56 -8.91 10.07
CA MET A 202 16.98 -10.15 9.41
C MET A 202 17.06 -10.03 7.88
N VAL A 203 16.26 -9.13 7.30
CA VAL A 203 16.33 -8.77 5.88
C VAL A 203 17.58 -7.94 5.62
N ILE A 204 17.81 -6.90 6.42
CA ILE A 204 18.95 -6.00 6.29
C ILE A 204 20.28 -6.76 6.47
N ILE A 205 20.38 -7.67 7.45
CA ILE A 205 21.53 -8.58 7.62
C ILE A 205 21.81 -9.37 6.32
N GLY A 206 20.77 -9.82 5.64
CA GLY A 206 20.89 -10.54 4.37
C GLY A 206 21.43 -9.67 3.23
N LEU A 207 20.96 -8.43 3.14
CA LEU A 207 21.40 -7.47 2.13
C LEU A 207 22.86 -7.05 2.36
N ALA A 208 23.23 -6.73 3.61
CA ALA A 208 24.59 -6.36 3.96
C ALA A 208 25.59 -7.53 3.79
N ALA A 209 25.16 -8.77 4.08
CA ALA A 209 25.96 -9.95 3.77
C ALA A 209 26.16 -10.15 2.26
N ALA A 210 25.17 -9.75 1.44
CA ALA A 210 25.31 -9.77 -0.02
C ALA A 210 26.35 -8.74 -0.49
N GLU A 211 26.32 -7.50 0.03
CA GLU A 211 27.33 -6.46 -0.26
C GLU A 211 28.75 -6.96 0.03
N VAL A 212 28.98 -7.53 1.21
CA VAL A 212 30.28 -8.12 1.57
C VAL A 212 30.67 -9.23 0.60
N ARG A 213 29.74 -10.14 0.28
CA ARG A 213 29.96 -11.29 -0.62
C ARG A 213 30.30 -10.86 -2.06
N THR A 214 29.71 -9.77 -2.55
CA THR A 214 29.92 -9.27 -3.91
C THR A 214 31.06 -8.27 -4.02
N SER A 215 31.73 -7.93 -2.92
CA SER A 215 32.88 -7.02 -2.95
C SER A 215 33.99 -7.56 -3.87
N PRO A 216 34.65 -6.70 -4.68
CA PRO A 216 35.72 -7.13 -5.59
C PRO A 216 36.85 -7.91 -4.90
N PHE A 217 37.16 -7.53 -3.66
CA PHE A 217 38.15 -8.23 -2.85
C PHE A 217 37.71 -9.66 -2.48
N MET A 218 36.44 -9.85 -2.08
CA MET A 218 35.91 -11.19 -1.78
C MET A 218 35.82 -12.07 -3.03
N LEU A 219 35.49 -11.50 -4.18
CA LEU A 219 35.48 -12.23 -5.46
C LEU A 219 36.89 -12.61 -5.94
N GLY A 220 37.91 -11.84 -5.53
CA GLY A 220 39.32 -12.11 -5.83
C GLY A 220 40.01 -13.08 -4.88
N LEU A 221 39.37 -13.50 -3.78
CA LEU A 221 39.94 -14.48 -2.86
C LEU A 221 39.88 -15.89 -3.44
N ASP A 222 40.99 -16.63 -3.30
CA ASP A 222 41.05 -18.05 -3.64
C ASP A 222 40.09 -18.86 -2.75
N SER A 223 39.06 -19.44 -3.37
CA SER A 223 38.00 -20.20 -2.69
C SER A 223 38.51 -21.49 -2.01
N SER A 224 39.77 -21.88 -2.25
CA SER A 224 40.40 -23.04 -1.62
C SER A 224 40.84 -22.82 -0.16
N ARG A 225 40.82 -21.58 0.35
CA ARG A 225 41.17 -21.27 1.75
C ARG A 225 40.12 -20.36 2.42
N PRO A 226 39.16 -20.94 3.16
CA PRO A 226 38.15 -20.17 3.87
C PRO A 226 38.81 -19.18 4.85
N CYS A 227 38.54 -17.89 4.68
CA CYS A 227 38.96 -16.86 5.63
C CYS A 227 37.84 -16.56 6.65
N ALA A 228 38.15 -15.78 7.69
CA ALA A 228 37.20 -15.43 8.75
C ALA A 228 35.88 -14.83 8.22
N VAL A 229 35.93 -14.07 7.11
CA VAL A 229 34.73 -13.47 6.48
C VAL A 229 33.78 -14.55 5.94
N HIS A 230 34.30 -15.65 5.40
CA HIS A 230 33.47 -16.78 4.95
C HIS A 230 32.72 -17.43 6.12
N ALA A 231 33.36 -17.56 7.28
CA ALA A 231 32.72 -18.09 8.49
C ALA A 231 31.60 -17.15 9.00
N THR A 232 31.83 -15.83 8.96
CA THR A 232 30.79 -14.83 9.28
C THR A 232 29.59 -14.95 8.33
N LEU A 233 29.83 -15.00 7.00
CA LEU A 233 28.77 -15.15 6.00
C LEU A 233 27.99 -16.46 6.18
N GLN A 234 28.66 -17.57 6.50
CA GLN A 234 27.98 -18.83 6.82
C GLN A 234 27.09 -18.72 8.06
N ARG A 235 27.57 -18.01 9.10
CA ARG A 235 26.80 -17.79 10.32
C ARG A 235 25.58 -16.91 10.08
N VAL A 236 25.70 -15.87 9.24
CA VAL A 236 24.56 -15.07 8.74
C VAL A 236 23.52 -15.97 8.10
N GLU A 237 23.91 -16.77 7.10
CA GLU A 237 22.95 -17.60 6.37
C GLU A 237 22.29 -18.64 7.27
N ARG A 238 23.02 -19.21 8.24
CA ARG A 238 22.44 -20.11 9.24
C ARG A 238 21.35 -19.41 10.06
N LEU A 239 21.61 -18.22 10.59
CA LEU A 239 20.65 -17.47 11.39
C LEU A 239 19.43 -17.04 10.56
N ARG A 240 19.65 -16.61 9.32
CA ARG A 240 18.56 -16.28 8.39
C ARG A 240 17.70 -17.49 8.04
N ALA A 241 18.33 -18.65 7.81
CA ALA A 241 17.60 -19.89 7.54
C ALA A 241 16.78 -20.35 8.76
N GLN A 242 17.35 -20.24 9.97
CA GLN A 242 16.64 -20.54 11.21
C GLN A 242 15.43 -19.62 11.41
N PHE A 243 15.61 -18.31 11.21
CA PHE A 243 14.53 -17.33 11.32
C PHE A 243 13.43 -17.53 10.27
N ALA A 244 13.81 -17.78 9.00
CA ALA A 244 12.86 -18.10 7.94
C ALA A 244 12.08 -19.40 8.21
N GLY A 245 12.70 -20.36 8.89
CA GLY A 245 12.08 -21.62 9.30
C GLY A 245 10.96 -21.49 10.33
N LEU A 246 10.88 -20.36 11.05
CA LEU A 246 9.81 -20.11 12.02
C LEU A 246 8.43 -20.08 11.36
N GLY A 247 8.35 -19.68 10.08
CA GLY A 247 7.12 -19.66 9.29
C GLY A 247 6.68 -21.01 8.72
N ALA A 248 7.49 -22.07 8.86
CA ALA A 248 7.27 -23.39 8.25
C ALA A 248 6.94 -24.50 9.26
N ALA A 249 6.98 -24.23 10.57
CA ALA A 249 6.66 -25.22 11.58
C ALA A 249 5.16 -25.60 11.53
N PRO A 250 4.80 -26.88 11.32
CA PRO A 250 3.41 -27.30 11.38
C PRO A 250 2.89 -27.13 12.81
N ALA A 251 1.64 -26.66 12.93
CA ALA A 251 0.94 -26.59 14.22
C ALA A 251 1.01 -27.97 14.91
N PRO A 252 1.27 -28.03 16.22
CA PRO A 252 1.25 -29.30 16.94
C PRO A 252 -0.15 -29.94 16.83
N PRO A 253 -0.24 -31.28 16.70
CA PRO A 253 -1.53 -31.95 16.64
C PRO A 253 -2.30 -31.71 17.95
N PRO A 254 -3.64 -31.59 17.88
CA PRO A 254 -4.46 -31.41 19.07
C PRO A 254 -4.30 -32.60 20.01
N VAL A 255 -4.08 -32.29 21.30
CA VAL A 255 -4.06 -33.26 22.43
C VAL A 255 -5.49 -33.67 22.77
#